data_AF-A0A1Z4R4Y4-F1
#
_entry.id   AF-A0A1Z4R4Y4-F1
#
_cell.length_a   1.000
_cell.length_b   1.000
_cell.length_c   1.000
_cell.angle_alpha   90.00
_cell.angle_beta   90.00
_cell.angle_gamma   90.00
#
_symmetry.space_group_name_H-M   'P 1'
#
loop_
_entity.id
_entity.type
_entity.pdbx_description
1 polymer ?
#
loop_
_entity_poly.entity_id
_entity_poly.type
_entity_poly.pdbx_seq_one_letter_code
_entity_poly.pdbx_strand_id
1 'polypeptide(L)'
;MFLVTKAPRKDSQSRRRGRLVHINRDIFIMNATAPFSLAYSFDYDRFAKPDLQTKAKSTLGSFFGFVRQTFDGLLEIGRSLQDFYFDCLAFCPNGKKVFSEWLASPDFGASRYIASSAMEIYAWFEKLPARSQRLIRQNVQNWSVSALRQLTKVSHNLVKELVRSGKKTATQIKEEGERGNNSQFAVRDSQLNNRELRIGNCELSSPPLLSAPELAPGMRIVVKEDNTGWNGHSGIIMSKREGEFWVLLDHTVSQGMEVKHLLKPHQIEPEAQQPARKANSQELFTAADVEQKIVDAIAQNNREKAESEQGRFIEIRDAALQAAKREIQAAQEHARAIAQKNQDLLTQLAAKEDEVRWRSLSERESLQALQTRNQQLEQRVAELEKALEYSNSRTDNWGNTLNKQATRVVNKEIEKAIEPLTREVDRLNNVLSQKEQELVRLQMTNNRESDAVVAEFGEIGERFGWSGWSHRGYRAASGMFCTGVNAIAQFITDLKASYPSHQQQEIAF
;
A
#
# COMPACT_ATOMS: atom_id res chain seq x y z
N MET A 1 -79.68 -8.34 6.36
CA MET A 1 -79.41 -7.08 7.10
C MET A 1 -78.29 -6.37 6.35
N PHE A 2 -78.57 -5.45 5.41
CA PHE A 2 -78.85 -4.01 5.65
C PHE A 2 -77.74 -3.38 6.52
N LEU A 3 -76.93 -2.40 6.10
CA LEU A 3 -77.13 -1.28 5.17
C LEU A 3 -75.81 -0.74 4.63
N VAL A 4 -75.86 -0.39 3.35
CA VAL A 4 -75.01 0.62 2.67
C VAL A 4 -75.51 2.00 3.05
N THR A 5 -74.62 2.91 3.47
CA THR A 5 -74.85 4.37 3.52
C THR A 5 -73.50 5.07 3.59
N LYS A 6 -73.24 6.25 3.05
CA LYS A 6 -73.83 7.14 2.04
C LYS A 6 -72.84 8.31 2.00
N ALA A 7 -72.29 8.66 0.84
CA ALA A 7 -71.55 9.92 0.70
C ALA A 7 -72.52 11.12 0.74
N PRO A 8 -72.05 12.32 1.14
CA PRO A 8 -72.31 13.47 0.27
C PRO A 8 -71.17 14.48 0.13
N ARG A 9 -71.04 14.94 -1.12
CA ARG A 9 -70.76 16.29 -1.68
C ARG A 9 -69.99 17.36 -0.89
N LYS A 10 -68.90 17.79 -1.54
CA LYS A 10 -68.46 19.16 -1.91
C LYS A 10 -69.11 20.35 -1.17
N ASP A 11 -68.25 21.21 -0.61
CA ASP A 11 -68.31 22.65 -0.85
C ASP A 11 -66.93 23.31 -0.82
N SER A 12 -66.88 24.48 -1.47
CA SER A 12 -65.70 25.13 -2.01
C SER A 12 -65.34 26.42 -1.23
N GLN A 13 -64.09 26.87 -1.41
CA GLN A 13 -63.54 28.21 -1.16
C GLN A 13 -63.24 28.63 0.30
N SER A 14 -61.98 28.94 0.60
CA SER A 14 -61.42 30.28 0.41
C SER A 14 -60.01 30.43 1.00
N ARG A 15 -59.25 31.28 0.33
CA ARG A 15 -57.87 31.75 0.55
C ARG A 15 -57.49 31.98 2.02
N ARG A 16 -56.26 31.59 2.39
CA ARG A 16 -55.27 32.54 2.95
C ARG A 16 -53.84 32.04 2.75
N ARG A 17 -53.02 32.96 2.25
CA ARG A 17 -51.57 32.84 2.02
C ARG A 17 -50.84 32.56 3.32
N GLY A 18 -50.01 31.52 3.32
CA GLY A 18 -48.96 31.29 4.30
C GLY A 18 -47.76 30.70 3.58
N ARG A 19 -46.85 31.56 3.14
CA ARG A 19 -45.62 31.20 2.43
C ARG A 19 -44.65 30.61 3.47
N LEU A 20 -44.74 29.31 3.73
CA LEU A 20 -43.71 28.60 4.50
C LEU A 20 -42.70 28.03 3.51
N VAL A 21 -41.48 28.54 3.57
CA VAL A 21 -40.32 28.03 2.82
C VAL A 21 -40.04 26.61 3.33
N HIS A 22 -40.49 25.61 2.59
CA HIS A 22 -40.01 24.24 2.74
C HIS A 22 -38.58 24.20 2.20
N ILE A 23 -37.61 24.23 3.10
CA ILE A 23 -36.26 23.74 2.82
C ILE A 23 -36.41 22.23 2.70
N ASN A 24 -36.41 21.71 1.47
CA ASN A 24 -36.18 20.30 1.21
C ASN A 24 -34.82 19.94 1.81
N ARG A 25 -34.84 19.38 3.02
CA ARG A 25 -33.78 18.47 3.46
C ARG A 25 -34.04 17.17 2.70
N ASP A 26 -33.35 17.00 1.59
CA ASP A 26 -33.21 15.69 0.98
C ASP A 26 -32.64 14.74 2.05
N ILE A 27 -33.51 13.87 2.54
CA ILE A 27 -33.14 12.73 3.37
C ILE A 27 -32.37 11.80 2.44
N PHE A 28 -31.05 11.95 2.41
CA PHE A 28 -30.17 10.94 1.87
C PHE A 28 -30.33 9.69 2.74
N ILE A 29 -30.93 8.66 2.17
CA ILE A 29 -31.04 7.34 2.76
C ILE A 29 -29.62 6.82 2.97
N MET A 30 -29.18 6.74 4.23
CA MET A 30 -27.92 6.11 4.61
C MET A 30 -28.05 4.61 4.34
N ASN A 31 -27.38 4.12 3.29
CA ASN A 31 -27.17 2.69 3.10
C ASN A 31 -26.34 2.17 4.28
N ALA A 32 -27.00 1.45 5.19
CA ALA A 32 -26.38 0.81 6.33
C ALA A 32 -25.39 -0.26 5.85
N THR A 33 -24.10 0.07 5.92
CA THR A 33 -23.00 -0.87 5.70
C THR A 33 -22.86 -1.74 6.95
N ALA A 34 -22.62 -3.05 6.77
CA ALA A 34 -22.59 -4.04 7.85
C ALA A 34 -21.71 -3.62 9.05
N PRO A 35 -22.11 -3.92 10.30
CA PRO A 35 -21.40 -3.46 11.48
C PRO A 35 -20.04 -4.15 11.58
N PHE A 36 -18.97 -3.38 11.37
CA PHE A 36 -17.63 -3.78 11.78
C PHE A 36 -17.64 -3.91 13.31
N SER A 37 -17.31 -5.10 13.84
CA SER A 37 -17.15 -5.27 15.28
C SER A 37 -15.88 -4.54 15.72
N LEU A 38 -16.04 -3.32 16.20
CA LEU A 38 -14.94 -2.49 16.69
C LEU A 38 -14.61 -2.91 18.14
N ALA A 39 -13.38 -3.35 18.34
CA ALA A 39 -12.83 -3.52 19.68
C ALA A 39 -12.45 -2.15 20.24
N TYR A 40 -13.13 -1.72 21.31
CA TYR A 40 -12.88 -0.46 21.99
C TYR A 40 -11.83 -0.67 23.09
N SER A 41 -10.67 -0.04 22.94
CA SER A 41 -9.55 -0.05 23.89
C SER A 41 -9.37 1.26 24.64
N PHE A 42 -9.95 2.36 24.14
CA PHE A 42 -9.98 3.63 24.86
C PHE A 42 -10.95 3.58 26.04
N ASP A 43 -10.61 4.24 27.14
CA ASP A 43 -11.51 4.46 28.27
C ASP A 43 -12.52 5.57 27.95
N TYR A 44 -13.70 5.16 27.46
CA TYR A 44 -14.77 6.09 27.07
C TYR A 44 -15.40 6.81 28.27
N ASP A 45 -15.21 6.34 29.51
CA ASP A 45 -15.74 7.02 30.70
C ASP A 45 -15.05 8.37 30.97
N ARG A 46 -13.91 8.61 30.30
CA ARG A 46 -13.23 9.90 30.28
C ARG A 46 -14.02 10.99 29.55
N PHE A 47 -15.01 10.63 28.74
CA PHE A 47 -16.01 11.58 28.26
C PHE A 47 -17.09 11.76 29.34
N ALA A 48 -17.13 12.95 29.93
CA ALA A 48 -17.94 13.26 31.12
C ALA A 48 -19.46 13.04 30.95
N LYS A 49 -19.96 12.97 29.70
CA LYS A 49 -21.37 12.75 29.39
C LYS A 49 -21.57 11.45 28.60
N PRO A 50 -22.58 10.62 28.94
CA PRO A 50 -22.92 9.42 28.18
C PRO A 50 -23.19 9.68 26.69
N ASP A 51 -23.77 10.84 26.36
CA ASP A 51 -24.03 11.25 24.97
C ASP A 51 -22.75 11.40 24.17
N LEU A 52 -21.67 11.91 24.79
CA LEU A 52 -20.37 12.05 24.15
C LEU A 52 -19.69 10.70 23.95
N GLN A 53 -19.87 9.76 24.88
CA GLN A 53 -19.38 8.39 24.71
C GLN A 53 -20.04 7.74 23.49
N THR A 54 -21.37 7.87 23.39
CA THR A 54 -22.15 7.35 22.27
C THR A 54 -21.75 8.02 20.96
N LYS A 55 -21.57 9.35 20.97
CA LYS A 55 -21.11 10.12 19.81
C LYS A 55 -19.69 9.74 19.41
N ALA A 56 -18.78 9.49 20.34
CA ALA A 56 -17.43 9.03 20.08
C ALA A 56 -17.44 7.65 19.37
N LYS A 57 -18.18 6.68 19.93
CA LYS A 57 -18.32 5.34 19.35
C LYS A 57 -18.96 5.38 17.97
N SER A 58 -20.02 6.17 17.80
CA SER A 58 -20.66 6.36 16.49
C SER A 58 -19.73 7.05 15.49
N THR A 59 -18.99 8.07 15.90
CA THR A 59 -18.02 8.78 15.03
C THR A 59 -16.91 7.83 14.58
N LEU A 60 -16.43 6.96 15.46
CA LEU A 60 -15.45 5.92 15.14
C LEU A 60 -16.03 4.87 14.17
N GLY A 61 -17.27 4.43 14.40
CA GLY A 61 -18.00 3.53 13.49
C GLY A 61 -18.14 4.12 12.09
N SER A 62 -18.61 5.37 12.00
CA SER A 62 -18.71 6.10 10.73
C SER A 62 -17.35 6.29 10.08
N PHE A 63 -16.31 6.60 10.85
CA PHE A 63 -14.94 6.71 10.33
C PHE A 63 -14.52 5.45 9.57
N PHE A 64 -14.65 4.25 10.16
CA PHE A 64 -14.26 3.01 9.48
C PHE A 64 -15.17 2.62 8.32
N GLY A 65 -16.46 2.98 8.38
CA GLY A 65 -17.39 2.75 7.27
C GLY A 65 -17.07 3.55 6.01
N PHE A 66 -16.53 4.77 6.15
CA PHE A 66 -16.40 5.73 5.04
C PHE A 66 -14.96 5.97 4.54
N VAL A 67 -13.93 5.66 5.32
CA VAL A 67 -12.51 6.06 5.08
C VAL A 67 -11.91 5.62 3.74
N ARG A 68 -12.58 4.81 2.91
CA ARG A 68 -11.96 4.19 1.73
C ARG A 68 -12.51 4.56 0.35
N GLN A 69 -13.55 5.38 0.23
CA GLN A 69 -14.28 5.46 -1.06
C GLN A 69 -14.19 6.79 -1.83
N THR A 70 -14.26 7.96 -1.18
CA THR A 70 -14.34 9.25 -1.90
C THR A 70 -13.79 10.43 -1.11
N PHE A 71 -13.50 11.55 -1.81
CA PHE A 71 -13.14 12.82 -1.16
C PHE A 71 -14.30 13.38 -0.33
N ASP A 72 -15.54 13.23 -0.79
CA ASP A 72 -16.70 13.69 -0.02
C ASP A 72 -16.88 12.89 1.28
N GLY A 73 -16.63 11.58 1.26
CA GLY A 73 -16.59 10.77 2.49
C GLY A 73 -15.51 11.25 3.45
N LEU A 74 -14.33 11.62 2.95
CA LEU A 74 -13.25 12.19 3.75
C LEU A 74 -13.66 13.54 4.39
N LEU A 75 -14.38 14.40 3.66
CA LEU A 75 -14.90 15.66 4.19
C LEU A 75 -15.96 15.44 5.27
N GLU A 76 -16.86 14.47 5.07
CA GLU A 76 -17.91 14.15 6.04
C GLU A 76 -17.34 13.60 7.35
N ILE A 77 -16.32 12.74 7.25
CA ILE A 77 -15.55 12.26 8.40
C ILE A 77 -14.84 13.42 9.10
N GLY A 78 -14.15 14.29 8.33
CA GLY A 78 -13.45 15.45 8.86
C GLY A 78 -14.38 16.39 9.63
N ARG A 79 -15.58 16.65 9.08
CA ARG A 79 -16.65 17.39 9.74
C ARG A 79 -17.10 16.71 11.02
N SER A 80 -17.42 15.42 10.98
CA SER A 80 -17.92 14.67 12.14
C SER A 80 -16.91 14.65 13.29
N LEU A 81 -15.63 14.46 12.98
CA LEU A 81 -14.53 14.54 13.95
C LEU A 81 -14.37 15.95 14.52
N GLN A 82 -14.53 16.98 13.70
CA GLN A 82 -14.43 18.37 14.13
C GLN A 82 -15.61 18.80 15.01
N ASP A 83 -16.83 18.39 14.66
CA ASP A 83 -18.03 18.60 15.48
C ASP A 83 -17.87 17.91 16.83
N PHE A 84 -17.38 16.65 16.85
CA PHE A 84 -17.12 15.94 18.08
C PHE A 84 -16.01 16.59 18.93
N TYR A 85 -14.96 17.13 18.30
CA TYR A 85 -13.94 17.92 18.98
C TYR A 85 -14.54 19.14 19.67
N PHE A 86 -15.42 19.89 18.99
CA PHE A 86 -16.08 21.05 19.59
C PHE A 86 -17.00 20.67 20.74
N ASP A 87 -17.72 19.55 20.64
CA ASP A 87 -18.52 19.04 21.77
C ASP A 87 -17.65 18.66 22.96
N CYS A 88 -16.48 18.04 22.72
CA CYS A 88 -15.51 17.75 23.78
C CYS A 88 -15.06 19.04 24.47
N LEU A 89 -14.76 20.11 23.72
CA LEU A 89 -14.39 21.40 24.29
C LEU A 89 -15.53 22.03 25.11
N ALA A 90 -16.78 21.88 24.67
CA ALA A 90 -17.93 22.49 25.33
C ALA A 90 -18.37 21.74 26.59
N PHE A 91 -18.20 20.42 26.63
CA PHE A 91 -18.87 19.56 27.62
C PHE A 91 -17.95 18.68 28.46
N CYS A 92 -16.65 18.60 28.17
CA CYS A 92 -15.69 17.84 28.97
C CYS A 92 -14.65 18.76 29.66
N PRO A 93 -14.41 18.60 30.97
CA PRO A 93 -13.20 19.13 31.60
C PRO A 93 -11.97 18.57 30.90
N ASN A 94 -11.05 19.43 30.44
CA ASN A 94 -9.89 19.03 29.62
C ASN A 94 -10.25 18.37 28.28
N GLY A 95 -11.39 18.72 27.66
CA GLY A 95 -11.87 18.12 26.41
C GLY A 95 -10.83 18.05 25.28
N LYS A 96 -9.97 19.07 25.15
CA LYS A 96 -8.87 19.06 24.17
C LYS A 96 -7.90 17.88 24.38
N LYS A 97 -7.53 17.64 25.65
CA LYS A 97 -6.62 16.56 26.03
C LYS A 97 -7.30 15.20 25.83
N VAL A 98 -8.52 15.05 26.31
CA VAL A 98 -9.30 13.80 26.17
C VAL A 98 -9.50 13.42 24.70
N PHE A 99 -9.88 14.38 23.84
CA PHE A 99 -10.02 14.13 22.41
C PHE A 99 -8.70 13.74 21.75
N SER A 100 -7.60 14.43 22.10
CA SER A 100 -6.28 14.13 21.55
C SER A 100 -5.81 12.72 21.93
N GLU A 101 -6.06 12.30 23.17
CA GLU A 101 -5.75 10.95 23.65
C GLU A 101 -6.66 9.89 23.03
N TRP A 102 -7.94 10.20 22.81
CA TRP A 102 -8.86 9.32 22.07
C TRP A 102 -8.41 9.13 20.62
N LEU A 103 -8.04 10.20 19.92
CA LEU A 103 -7.49 10.13 18.56
C LEU A 103 -6.13 9.38 18.53
N ALA A 104 -5.34 9.49 19.59
CA ALA A 104 -4.08 8.79 19.77
C ALA A 104 -4.25 7.34 20.28
N SER A 105 -5.47 6.89 20.58
CA SER A 105 -5.71 5.56 21.11
C SER A 105 -5.48 4.46 20.07
N PRO A 106 -5.38 3.18 20.48
CA PRO A 106 -5.34 2.05 19.57
C PRO A 106 -6.64 1.85 18.77
N ASP A 107 -7.76 2.45 19.17
CA ASP A 107 -9.07 2.33 18.48
C ASP A 107 -9.01 2.80 17.03
N PHE A 108 -8.16 3.79 16.73
CA PHE A 108 -7.90 4.26 15.37
C PHE A 108 -6.83 3.44 14.63
N GLY A 109 -6.03 2.65 15.36
CA GLY A 109 -4.95 1.83 14.82
C GLY A 109 -4.04 2.57 13.85
N ALA A 110 -3.73 1.94 12.71
CA ALA A 110 -2.95 2.52 11.62
C ALA A 110 -3.68 3.68 10.90
N SER A 111 -4.99 3.83 11.10
CA SER A 111 -5.82 4.85 10.45
C SER A 111 -5.80 6.20 11.16
N ARG A 112 -5.08 6.35 12.28
CA ARG A 112 -4.90 7.63 13.00
C ARG A 112 -4.47 8.77 12.08
N TYR A 113 -3.50 8.52 11.20
CA TYR A 113 -3.02 9.51 10.22
C TYR A 113 -4.16 10.03 9.33
N ILE A 114 -5.08 9.15 8.94
CA ILE A 114 -6.21 9.51 8.08
C ILE A 114 -7.19 10.40 8.84
N ALA A 115 -7.51 10.08 10.10
CA ALA A 115 -8.40 10.88 10.93
C ALA A 115 -7.87 12.30 11.14
N SER A 116 -6.60 12.45 11.49
CA SER A 116 -5.96 13.78 11.62
C SER A 116 -5.94 14.52 10.28
N SER A 117 -5.63 13.82 9.18
CA SER A 117 -5.61 14.43 7.84
C SER A 117 -7.01 14.88 7.41
N ALA A 118 -8.05 14.11 7.71
CA ALA A 118 -9.44 14.43 7.36
C ALA A 118 -9.89 15.73 8.04
N MET A 119 -9.57 15.92 9.32
CA MET A 119 -9.85 17.17 10.04
C MET A 119 -9.10 18.37 9.43
N GLU A 120 -7.80 18.20 9.14
CA GLU A 120 -6.99 19.25 8.49
C GLU A 120 -7.55 19.64 7.11
N ILE A 121 -7.90 18.64 6.30
CA ILE A 121 -8.44 18.83 4.94
C ILE A 121 -9.81 19.49 5.01
N TYR A 122 -10.70 19.07 5.90
CA TYR A 122 -12.02 19.68 6.06
C TYR A 122 -11.92 21.15 6.49
N ALA A 123 -11.11 21.45 7.51
CA ALA A 123 -10.90 22.82 7.98
C ALA A 123 -10.27 23.74 6.93
N TRP A 124 -9.41 23.21 6.06
CA TRP A 124 -8.88 23.93 4.89
C TRP A 124 -9.96 24.13 3.83
N PHE A 125 -10.71 23.08 3.48
CA PHE A 125 -11.70 23.09 2.42
C PHE A 125 -12.84 24.08 2.69
N GLU A 126 -13.32 24.17 3.93
CA GLU A 126 -14.36 25.13 4.35
C GLU A 126 -13.93 26.59 4.16
N LYS A 127 -12.63 26.89 4.24
CA LYS A 127 -12.12 28.25 4.06
C LYS A 127 -11.99 28.65 2.58
N LEU A 128 -12.15 27.71 1.66
CA LEU A 128 -12.01 27.98 0.23
C LEU A 128 -13.27 28.65 -0.33
N PRO A 129 -13.14 29.52 -1.35
CA PRO A 129 -14.29 30.03 -2.08
C PRO A 129 -15.12 28.90 -2.70
N ALA A 130 -16.45 29.06 -2.75
CA ALA A 130 -17.38 28.05 -3.27
C ALA A 130 -17.07 27.57 -4.70
N ARG A 131 -16.41 28.41 -5.52
CA ARG A 131 -15.95 28.03 -6.86
C ARG A 131 -14.78 27.04 -6.81
N SER A 132 -13.83 27.24 -5.90
CA SER A 132 -12.69 26.35 -5.71
C SER A 132 -13.14 25.03 -5.06
N GLN A 133 -14.06 25.08 -4.10
CA GLN A 133 -14.66 23.89 -3.49
C GLN A 133 -15.30 22.97 -4.54
N ARG A 134 -16.11 23.53 -5.45
CA ARG A 134 -16.71 22.77 -6.56
C ARG A 134 -15.67 22.15 -7.48
N LEU A 135 -14.64 22.93 -7.86
CA LEU A 135 -13.56 22.43 -8.71
C LEU A 135 -12.82 21.26 -8.07
N ILE A 136 -12.48 21.37 -6.78
CA ILE A 136 -11.78 20.33 -6.04
C ILE A 136 -12.64 19.07 -5.97
N ARG A 137 -13.90 19.19 -5.52
CA ARG A 137 -14.84 18.05 -5.45
C ARG A 137 -14.99 17.32 -6.78
N GLN A 138 -14.95 18.00 -7.92
CA GLN A 138 -15.07 17.34 -9.21
C GLN A 138 -13.83 16.52 -9.62
N ASN A 139 -12.64 16.94 -9.20
CA ASN A 139 -11.38 16.44 -9.76
C ASN A 139 -10.55 15.59 -8.79
N VAL A 140 -10.82 15.65 -7.49
CA VAL A 140 -9.98 14.97 -6.47
C VAL A 140 -10.62 13.76 -5.80
N GLN A 141 -11.77 13.28 -6.28
CA GLN A 141 -12.54 12.18 -5.64
C GLN A 141 -11.71 10.92 -5.36
N ASN A 142 -10.76 10.61 -6.25
CA ASN A 142 -9.94 9.40 -6.20
C ASN A 142 -8.46 9.67 -5.85
N TRP A 143 -8.16 10.82 -5.26
CA TRP A 143 -6.81 11.17 -4.83
C TRP A 143 -6.49 10.51 -3.48
N SER A 144 -5.20 10.25 -3.22
CA SER A 144 -4.79 9.71 -1.94
C SER A 144 -4.87 10.78 -0.85
N VAL A 145 -5.13 10.36 0.39
CA VAL A 145 -5.19 11.26 1.56
C VAL A 145 -3.89 12.05 1.71
N SER A 146 -2.74 11.42 1.49
CA SER A 146 -1.44 12.10 1.54
C SER A 146 -1.29 13.19 0.48
N ALA A 147 -1.81 12.98 -0.73
CA ALA A 147 -1.79 13.99 -1.80
C ALA A 147 -2.72 15.16 -1.45
N LEU A 148 -3.94 14.87 -0.99
CA LEU A 148 -4.89 15.87 -0.53
C LEU A 148 -4.35 16.70 0.63
N ARG A 149 -3.63 16.07 1.56
CA ARG A 149 -2.97 16.77 2.68
C ARG A 149 -1.84 17.69 2.22
N GLN A 150 -1.10 17.36 1.15
CA GLN A 150 -0.12 18.30 0.60
C GLN A 150 -0.82 19.47 -0.11
N LEU A 151 -1.96 19.23 -0.74
CA LEU A 151 -2.74 20.28 -1.40
C LEU A 151 -3.16 21.39 -0.44
N THR A 152 -3.39 21.08 0.84
CA THR A 152 -3.72 22.08 1.87
C THR A 152 -2.59 23.08 2.16
N LYS A 153 -1.35 22.74 1.79
CA LYS A 153 -0.15 23.56 2.01
C LYS A 153 0.20 24.45 0.82
N VAL A 154 -0.48 24.25 -0.30
CA VAL A 154 -0.20 24.96 -1.55
C VAL A 154 -1.03 26.24 -1.61
N SER A 155 -0.50 27.28 -2.25
CA SER A 155 -1.21 28.55 -2.45
C SER A 155 -2.49 28.34 -3.27
N HIS A 156 -3.51 29.14 -2.99
CA HIS A 156 -4.83 28.98 -3.60
C HIS A 156 -4.84 29.05 -5.14
N ASN A 157 -3.92 29.81 -5.73
CA ASN A 157 -3.79 29.92 -7.18
C ASN A 157 -3.24 28.62 -7.78
N LEU A 158 -2.20 28.06 -7.17
CA LEU A 158 -1.57 26.83 -7.62
C LEU A 158 -2.46 25.59 -7.37
N VAL A 159 -3.30 25.59 -6.33
CA VAL A 159 -4.32 24.55 -6.11
C VAL A 159 -5.24 24.39 -7.34
N LYS A 160 -5.66 25.49 -7.98
CA LYS A 160 -6.53 25.42 -9.15
C LYS A 160 -5.84 24.78 -10.35
N GLU A 161 -4.56 25.06 -10.55
CA GLU A 161 -3.76 24.49 -11.64
C GLU A 161 -3.50 23.00 -11.41
N LEU A 162 -3.05 22.65 -10.20
CA LEU A 162 -2.81 21.27 -9.78
C LEU A 162 -4.04 20.40 -9.96
N VAL A 163 -5.20 20.87 -9.49
CA VAL A 163 -6.46 20.11 -9.55
C VAL A 163 -6.95 19.93 -10.99
N ARG A 164 -6.68 20.89 -11.90
CA ARG A 164 -7.05 20.78 -13.32
C ARG A 164 -6.13 19.85 -14.11
N SER A 165 -4.88 19.70 -13.68
CA SER A 165 -3.88 18.87 -14.36
C SER A 165 -4.10 17.35 -14.17
N GLY A 166 -5.14 16.95 -13.45
CA GLY A 166 -5.47 15.55 -13.19
C GLY A 166 -4.81 15.01 -11.93
N LYS A 167 -4.88 13.69 -11.73
CA LYS A 167 -4.43 13.03 -10.49
C LYS A 167 -2.92 13.19 -10.27
N LYS A 168 -2.55 13.76 -9.12
CA LYS A 168 -1.15 13.97 -8.71
C LYS A 168 -0.81 13.17 -7.45
N THR A 169 0.46 12.79 -7.33
CA THR A 169 0.99 12.18 -6.12
C THR A 169 1.35 13.26 -5.08
N ALA A 170 1.51 12.85 -3.81
CA ALA A 170 1.92 13.78 -2.75
C ALA A 170 3.30 14.41 -3.01
N THR A 171 4.22 13.68 -3.65
CA THR A 171 5.56 14.18 -4.01
C THR A 171 5.46 15.23 -5.12
N GLN A 172 4.69 14.97 -6.17
CA GLN A 172 4.47 15.93 -7.26
C GLN A 172 3.86 17.25 -6.77
N ILE A 173 2.85 17.18 -5.89
CA ILE A 173 2.22 18.39 -5.31
C ILE A 173 3.22 19.19 -4.49
N LYS A 174 4.09 18.50 -3.74
CA LYS A 174 5.12 19.15 -2.92
C LYS A 174 6.16 19.85 -3.80
N GLU A 175 6.67 19.18 -4.83
CA GLU A 175 7.66 19.73 -5.75
C GLU A 175 7.12 20.94 -6.53
N GLU A 176 5.88 20.85 -7.02
CA GLU A 176 5.23 21.97 -7.73
C GLU A 176 4.94 23.14 -6.76
N GLY A 177 4.59 22.85 -5.50
CA GLY A 177 4.44 23.85 -4.44
C GLY A 177 5.72 24.61 -4.12
N GLU A 178 6.85 23.92 -4.05
CA GLU A 178 8.17 24.53 -3.80
C GLU A 178 8.65 25.38 -4.98
N ARG A 179 8.41 24.93 -6.23
CA ARG A 179 8.71 25.71 -7.44
C ARG A 179 7.87 26.98 -7.56
N GLY A 180 6.59 26.91 -7.18
CA GLY A 180 5.68 28.07 -7.22
C GLY A 180 6.07 29.16 -6.21
N ASN A 181 6.56 28.78 -5.03
CA ASN A 181 6.96 29.73 -4.00
C ASN A 181 8.30 30.41 -4.30
N ASN A 182 9.26 29.70 -4.91
CA ASN A 182 10.56 30.28 -5.29
C ASN A 182 10.49 31.17 -6.54
N SER A 183 9.55 30.91 -7.46
CA SER A 183 9.38 31.75 -8.66
C SER A 183 8.64 33.06 -8.39
N GLN A 184 7.86 33.17 -7.31
CA GLN A 184 7.17 34.41 -6.95
C GLN A 184 8.08 35.51 -6.39
N PHE A 185 9.30 35.19 -5.94
CA PHE A 185 10.30 36.18 -5.52
C PHE A 185 11.20 36.68 -6.67
N ALA A 186 11.22 36.00 -7.82
CA ALA A 186 12.09 36.34 -8.96
C ALA A 186 11.40 37.17 -10.06
N VAL A 187 10.09 37.44 -9.96
CA VAL A 187 9.29 38.09 -11.02
C VAL A 187 8.89 39.53 -10.67
N ARG A 188 9.73 40.25 -9.92
CA ARG A 188 9.50 41.69 -9.66
C ARG A 188 10.45 42.66 -10.40
N ASP A 189 11.49 42.16 -11.07
CA ASP A 189 12.51 43.02 -11.73
C ASP A 189 12.52 42.93 -13.27
N SER A 190 11.55 42.27 -13.91
CA SER A 190 11.62 42.01 -15.37
C SER A 190 10.36 42.38 -16.16
N GLN A 191 9.64 43.42 -15.72
CA GLN A 191 8.53 44.02 -16.49
C GLN A 191 8.62 45.54 -16.60
N LEU A 192 9.72 46.05 -17.16
CA LEU A 192 9.74 47.34 -17.86
C LEU A 192 10.88 47.31 -18.88
N ASN A 193 10.59 46.88 -20.11
CA ASN A 193 11.15 47.44 -21.35
C ASN A 193 10.78 46.55 -22.52
N ASN A 194 9.66 46.88 -23.16
CA ASN A 194 9.50 46.64 -24.58
C ASN A 194 8.44 47.62 -25.10
N ARG A 195 8.89 48.80 -25.52
CA ARG A 195 8.29 49.49 -26.65
C ARG A 195 9.23 50.54 -27.26
N GLU A 196 9.30 50.43 -28.58
CA GLU A 196 9.50 51.49 -29.58
C GLU A 196 10.93 51.81 -30.05
N LEU A 197 11.21 51.23 -31.23
CA LEU A 197 11.99 51.85 -32.29
C LEU A 197 11.57 53.32 -32.50
N ARG A 198 12.54 54.24 -32.52
CA ARG A 198 12.56 55.36 -33.48
C ARG A 198 13.99 55.76 -33.85
N ILE A 199 14.11 55.95 -35.17
CA ILE A 199 15.23 56.48 -35.94
C ILE A 199 15.47 57.95 -35.56
N GLY A 200 16.75 58.36 -35.46
CA GLY A 200 17.18 59.76 -35.32
C GLY A 200 18.68 59.92 -35.64
N ASN A 201 18.98 60.77 -36.62
CA ASN A 201 20.29 61.06 -37.21
C ASN A 201 21.18 62.02 -36.39
N CYS A 202 22.49 62.01 -36.72
CA CYS A 202 23.52 63.03 -36.52
C CYS A 202 23.91 63.31 -35.04
N GLU A 203 25.18 63.50 -34.65
CA GLU A 203 26.16 64.43 -35.24
C GLU A 203 27.60 64.12 -34.77
N LEU A 204 28.58 64.66 -35.52
CA LEU A 204 30.03 64.60 -35.25
C LEU A 204 30.43 65.34 -33.97
N SER A 205 31.38 64.78 -33.20
CA SER A 205 32.45 65.58 -32.58
C SER A 205 33.67 64.71 -32.23
N SER A 206 34.84 65.31 -32.43
CA SER A 206 36.23 64.83 -32.42
C SER A 206 36.77 64.28 -31.08
N PRO A 207 37.96 63.63 -31.09
CA PRO A 207 38.45 62.78 -30.01
C PRO A 207 39.29 63.54 -28.96
N PRO A 208 39.38 63.04 -27.71
CA PRO A 208 40.47 63.39 -26.82
C PRO A 208 41.45 62.23 -26.61
N LEU A 209 42.72 62.60 -26.76
CA LEU A 209 43.97 62.04 -26.23
C LEU A 209 44.03 60.61 -25.67
N LEU A 210 44.95 59.86 -26.29
CA LEU A 210 45.54 58.58 -25.90
C LEU A 210 45.93 58.54 -24.40
N SER A 211 45.16 57.75 -23.65
CA SER A 211 45.56 57.15 -22.38
C SER A 211 45.89 55.68 -22.67
N ALA A 212 46.91 55.11 -22.02
CA ALA A 212 47.38 53.74 -22.22
C ALA A 212 46.21 52.71 -22.24
N PRO A 213 46.27 51.66 -23.08
CA PRO A 213 45.17 50.71 -23.26
C PRO A 213 44.81 50.06 -21.92
N GLU A 214 43.65 50.44 -21.38
CA GLU A 214 43.13 49.85 -20.15
C GLU A 214 42.66 48.43 -20.43
N LEU A 215 43.28 47.46 -19.77
CA LEU A 215 42.92 46.03 -19.87
C LEU A 215 41.48 45.82 -19.39
N ALA A 216 40.63 45.24 -20.26
CA ALA A 216 39.22 44.99 -20.01
C ALA A 216 38.86 43.50 -20.19
N PRO A 217 37.81 42.99 -19.50
CA PRO A 217 37.26 41.66 -19.77
C PRO A 217 36.95 41.47 -21.26
N GLY A 218 37.32 40.32 -21.82
CA GLY A 218 37.20 40.00 -23.24
C GLY A 218 38.45 40.28 -24.08
N MET A 219 39.46 41.00 -23.56
CA MET A 219 40.72 41.23 -24.28
C MET A 219 41.62 40.00 -24.29
N ARG A 220 42.30 39.77 -25.41
CA ARG A 220 43.38 38.78 -25.51
C ARG A 220 44.67 39.35 -24.93
N ILE A 221 45.34 38.54 -24.13
CA ILE A 221 46.61 38.89 -23.50
C ILE A 221 47.64 37.80 -23.69
N VAL A 222 48.91 38.16 -23.52
CA VAL A 222 50.03 37.25 -23.37
C VAL A 222 50.64 37.47 -21.99
N VAL A 223 50.92 36.39 -21.28
CA VAL A 223 51.57 36.45 -19.96
C VAL A 223 53.07 36.73 -20.14
N LYS A 224 53.63 37.76 -19.49
CA LYS A 224 55.03 38.16 -19.65
C LYS A 224 55.93 37.91 -18.44
N GLU A 225 55.42 38.09 -17.23
CA GLU A 225 56.21 37.99 -15.99
C GLU A 225 55.43 37.25 -14.91
N ASP A 226 55.30 35.95 -15.08
CA ASP A 226 54.73 35.06 -14.09
C ASP A 226 55.75 34.05 -13.57
N ASN A 227 55.72 33.85 -12.24
CA ASN A 227 56.58 32.90 -11.54
C ASN A 227 56.04 31.47 -11.62
N THR A 228 54.83 31.26 -12.15
CA THR A 228 54.18 29.94 -12.21
C THR A 228 54.33 29.22 -13.57
N GLY A 229 55.18 29.77 -14.46
CA GLY A 229 55.60 29.10 -15.70
C GLY A 229 54.74 29.39 -16.94
N TRP A 230 53.75 30.28 -16.83
CA TRP A 230 52.84 30.62 -17.94
C TRP A 230 53.38 31.66 -18.92
N ASN A 231 54.65 32.07 -18.80
CA ASN A 231 55.25 33.07 -19.67
C ASN A 231 55.12 32.69 -21.15
N GLY A 232 54.66 33.62 -21.96
CA GLY A 232 54.41 33.45 -23.40
C GLY A 232 53.07 32.80 -23.76
N HIS A 233 52.26 32.37 -22.78
CA HIS A 233 50.95 31.79 -23.06
C HIS A 233 49.91 32.88 -23.33
N SER A 234 49.10 32.68 -24.38
CA SER A 234 47.97 33.54 -24.70
C SER A 234 46.71 33.10 -23.95
N GLY A 235 45.84 34.06 -23.65
CA GLY A 235 44.57 33.82 -22.99
C GLY A 235 43.61 34.99 -23.11
N ILE A 236 42.43 34.85 -22.51
CA ILE A 236 41.37 35.86 -22.51
C ILE A 236 41.06 36.29 -21.07
N ILE A 237 40.96 37.59 -20.84
CA ILE A 237 40.52 38.14 -19.55
C ILE A 237 39.03 37.82 -19.38
N MET A 238 38.68 37.03 -18.36
CA MET A 238 37.30 36.67 -18.05
C MET A 238 36.63 37.68 -17.11
N SER A 239 37.36 38.20 -16.13
CA SER A 239 36.85 39.19 -15.18
C SER A 239 37.97 39.93 -14.46
N LYS A 240 37.67 41.12 -13.93
CA LYS A 240 38.58 41.99 -13.16
C LYS A 240 38.00 42.19 -11.76
N ARG A 241 38.78 41.93 -10.71
CA ARG A 241 38.40 42.22 -9.31
C ARG A 241 39.61 42.79 -8.57
N GLU A 242 39.43 43.91 -7.87
CA GLU A 242 40.45 44.51 -6.98
C GLU A 242 41.82 44.79 -7.65
N GLY A 243 41.83 45.02 -8.97
CA GLY A 243 43.06 45.26 -9.74
C GLY A 243 43.76 44.00 -10.22
N GLU A 244 43.20 42.81 -9.97
CA GLU A 244 43.67 41.53 -10.50
C GLU A 244 42.73 41.01 -11.60
N PHE A 245 43.29 40.21 -12.51
CA PHE A 245 42.62 39.71 -13.69
C PHE A 245 42.52 38.19 -13.65
N TRP A 246 41.30 37.68 -13.73
CA TRP A 246 41.06 36.26 -13.97
C TRP A 246 41.18 35.98 -15.47
N VAL A 247 42.20 35.23 -15.86
CA VAL A 247 42.50 34.89 -17.25
C VAL A 247 42.25 33.39 -17.47
N LEU A 248 41.60 33.07 -18.58
CA LEU A 248 41.51 31.71 -19.10
C LEU A 248 42.58 31.55 -20.19
N LEU A 249 43.57 30.68 -19.96
CA LEU A 249 44.68 30.46 -20.90
C LEU A 249 44.29 29.46 -21.97
N ASP A 250 44.72 29.67 -23.22
CA ASP A 250 44.37 28.78 -24.34
C ASP A 250 44.88 27.35 -24.10
N HIS A 251 46.06 27.22 -23.48
CA HIS A 251 46.69 25.94 -23.21
C HIS A 251 45.87 25.08 -22.25
N THR A 252 45.31 25.67 -21.18
CA THR A 252 44.46 24.93 -20.24
C THR A 252 43.17 24.47 -20.90
N VAL A 253 42.58 25.33 -21.74
CA VAL A 253 41.38 24.97 -22.53
C VAL A 253 41.68 23.83 -23.51
N SER A 254 42.85 23.85 -24.18
CA SER A 254 43.26 22.79 -25.11
C SER A 254 43.45 21.42 -24.42
N GLN A 255 43.70 21.42 -23.11
CA GLN A 255 43.81 20.23 -22.28
C GLN A 255 42.45 19.79 -21.68
N GLY A 256 41.35 20.47 -22.03
CA GLY A 256 40.03 20.19 -21.48
C GLY A 256 39.83 20.68 -20.04
N MET A 257 40.70 21.57 -19.55
CA MET A 257 40.63 22.13 -18.20
C MET A 257 40.08 23.57 -18.22
N GLU A 258 39.00 23.82 -17.47
CA GLU A 258 38.44 25.16 -17.27
C GLU A 258 39.04 25.88 -16.03
N VAL A 259 40.35 25.79 -15.86
CA VAL A 259 41.05 26.45 -14.74
C VAL A 259 41.31 27.91 -15.09
N LYS A 260 40.90 28.82 -14.18
CA LYS A 260 41.14 30.26 -14.31
C LYS A 260 42.40 30.63 -13.51
N HIS A 261 43.25 31.44 -14.11
CA HIS A 261 44.48 31.93 -13.49
C HIS A 261 44.30 33.37 -13.06
N LEU A 262 44.73 33.69 -11.83
CA LEU A 262 44.68 35.05 -11.30
C LEU A 262 46.03 35.72 -11.57
N LEU A 263 46.01 36.77 -12.39
CA LEU A 263 47.20 37.49 -12.85
C LEU A 263 47.12 38.97 -12.51
N LYS A 264 48.24 39.55 -12.11
CA LYS A 264 48.37 40.98 -11.80
C LYS A 264 48.61 41.79 -13.09
N PRO A 265 48.33 43.11 -13.10
CA PRO A 265 48.42 43.94 -14.30
C PRO A 265 49.78 43.92 -14.99
N HIS A 266 50.88 43.82 -14.23
CA HIS A 266 52.24 43.76 -14.77
C HIS A 266 52.59 42.40 -15.38
N GLN A 267 51.82 41.34 -15.09
CA GLN A 267 52.08 40.00 -15.57
C GLN A 267 51.47 39.73 -16.95
N ILE A 268 50.62 40.64 -17.45
CA ILE A 268 49.88 40.47 -18.70
C ILE A 268 50.08 41.67 -19.63
N GLU A 269 50.21 41.40 -20.92
CA GLU A 269 50.27 42.42 -21.97
C GLU A 269 49.23 42.13 -23.03
N PRO A 270 48.56 43.14 -23.63
CA PRO A 270 47.67 42.90 -24.76
C PRO A 270 48.40 42.16 -25.88
N GLU A 271 47.77 41.12 -26.42
CA GLU A 271 48.31 40.40 -27.56
C GLU A 271 48.32 41.33 -28.79
N ALA A 272 49.45 42.01 -29.01
CA ALA A 272 49.65 42.82 -30.20
C ALA A 272 49.58 41.90 -31.41
N GLN A 273 48.62 42.15 -32.31
CA GLN A 273 48.48 41.43 -33.58
C GLN A 273 49.79 41.57 -34.38
N GLN A 274 50.70 40.61 -34.23
CA GLN A 274 51.86 40.52 -35.09
C GLN A 274 51.41 39.98 -36.46
N PRO A 275 51.81 40.62 -37.56
CA PRO A 275 51.58 40.11 -38.90
C PRO A 275 52.29 38.76 -39.05
N ALA A 276 51.50 37.73 -39.34
CA ALA A 276 51.93 36.34 -39.41
C ALA A 276 53.20 36.17 -40.26
N ARG A 277 54.20 35.51 -39.67
CA ARG A 277 55.41 35.07 -40.36
C ARG A 277 55.04 34.00 -41.41
N LYS A 278 55.60 34.19 -42.61
CA LYS A 278 55.51 33.32 -43.78
C LYS A 278 55.83 31.86 -43.44
N ALA A 279 54.90 30.97 -43.75
CA ALA A 279 55.14 29.54 -43.90
C ALA A 279 54.72 29.11 -45.31
N ASN A 280 55.74 28.64 -46.03
CA ASN A 280 55.84 27.83 -47.24
C ASN A 280 54.55 27.42 -48.00
N SER A 281 54.58 27.72 -49.30
CA SER A 281 53.90 27.02 -50.40
C SER A 281 52.37 26.98 -50.33
N GLN A 282 51.74 28.15 -50.49
CA GLN A 282 50.34 28.24 -50.88
C GLN A 282 50.18 27.87 -52.35
N GLU A 283 49.63 26.69 -52.62
CA GLU A 283 48.70 26.57 -53.74
C GLU A 283 47.57 27.58 -53.48
N LEU A 284 47.57 28.66 -54.24
CA LEU A 284 46.57 29.71 -54.15
C LEU A 284 45.27 29.15 -54.73
N PHE A 285 44.39 28.63 -53.87
CA PHE A 285 43.00 28.38 -54.22
C PHE A 285 42.37 29.67 -54.71
N THR A 286 41.71 29.64 -55.87
CA THR A 286 40.94 30.80 -56.31
C THR A 286 39.74 30.98 -55.39
N ALA A 287 39.18 32.20 -55.33
CA ALA A 287 38.02 32.48 -54.47
C ALA A 287 36.84 31.51 -54.75
N ALA A 288 36.69 31.10 -56.02
CA ALA A 288 35.71 30.09 -56.44
C ALA A 288 36.01 28.69 -55.86
N ASP A 289 37.29 28.28 -55.79
CA ASP A 289 37.67 26.99 -55.22
C ASP A 289 37.43 26.94 -53.69
N VAL A 290 37.60 28.08 -53.02
CA VAL A 290 37.31 28.20 -51.59
C VAL A 290 35.80 28.13 -51.33
N GLU A 291 34.98 28.85 -52.11
CA GLU A 291 33.52 28.76 -52.01
C GLU A 291 33.01 27.35 -52.29
N GLN A 292 33.53 26.68 -53.32
CA GLN A 292 33.16 25.30 -53.63
C GLN A 292 33.52 24.35 -52.47
N LYS A 293 34.71 24.49 -51.88
CA LYS A 293 35.10 23.69 -50.71
C LYS A 293 34.22 23.95 -49.48
N ILE A 294 33.74 25.19 -49.29
CA ILE A 294 32.81 25.50 -48.20
C ILE A 294 31.47 24.80 -48.44
N VAL A 295 30.94 24.85 -49.65
CA VAL A 295 29.69 24.16 -50.01
C VAL A 295 29.81 22.66 -49.83
N ASP A 296 30.91 22.06 -50.30
CA ASP A 296 31.15 20.62 -50.18
C ASP A 296 31.32 20.19 -48.71
N ALA A 297 32.03 20.99 -47.90
CA ALA A 297 32.19 20.74 -46.47
C ALA A 297 30.86 20.84 -45.70
N ILE A 298 30.01 21.80 -46.04
CA ILE A 298 28.66 21.92 -45.46
C ILE A 298 27.80 20.72 -45.88
N ALA A 299 27.84 20.32 -47.14
CA ALA A 299 27.10 19.17 -47.64
C ALA A 299 27.53 17.86 -46.95
N GLN A 300 28.84 17.66 -46.77
CA GLN A 300 29.39 16.49 -46.09
C GLN A 300 29.00 16.47 -44.61
N ASN A 301 29.14 17.58 -43.89
CA ASN A 301 28.73 17.69 -42.49
C ASN A 301 27.22 17.43 -42.31
N ASN A 302 26.39 17.94 -43.23
CA ASN A 302 24.95 17.67 -43.21
C ASN A 302 24.63 16.18 -43.44
N ARG A 303 25.38 15.49 -44.32
CA ARG A 303 25.22 14.05 -44.54
C ARG A 303 25.62 13.25 -43.29
N GLU A 304 26.78 13.53 -42.71
CA GLU A 304 27.26 12.86 -41.49
C GLU A 304 26.31 13.09 -40.31
N LYS A 305 25.77 14.31 -40.19
CA LYS A 305 24.76 14.63 -39.18
C LYS A 305 23.47 13.85 -39.39
N ALA A 306 22.98 13.74 -40.63
CA ALA A 306 21.78 12.96 -40.93
C ALA A 306 21.97 11.47 -40.63
N GLU A 307 23.13 10.91 -40.95
CA GLU A 307 23.48 9.51 -40.63
C GLU A 307 23.60 9.28 -39.12
N SER A 308 24.22 10.21 -38.39
CA SER A 308 24.34 10.15 -36.93
C SER A 308 22.96 10.24 -36.24
N GLU A 309 22.10 11.14 -36.71
CA GLU A 309 20.73 11.26 -36.20
C GLU A 309 19.92 9.98 -36.49
N GLN A 310 20.04 9.41 -37.69
CA GLN A 310 19.40 8.14 -38.03
C GLN A 310 19.87 6.99 -37.12
N GLY A 311 21.17 6.91 -36.83
CA GLY A 311 21.72 5.95 -35.87
C GLY A 311 21.10 6.10 -34.47
N ARG A 312 21.02 7.34 -33.96
CA ARG A 312 20.36 7.62 -32.67
C ARG A 312 18.89 7.23 -32.64
N PHE A 313 18.14 7.48 -33.73
CA PHE A 313 16.74 7.07 -33.80
C PHE A 313 16.56 5.55 -33.74
N ILE A 314 17.46 4.80 -34.38
CA ILE A 314 17.44 3.33 -34.33
C ILE A 314 17.72 2.85 -32.91
N GLU A 315 18.75 3.39 -32.25
CA GLU A 315 19.08 3.03 -30.86
C GLU A 315 17.94 3.32 -29.89
N ILE A 316 17.32 4.50 -29.99
CA ILE A 316 16.17 4.89 -29.15
C ILE A 316 14.99 3.95 -29.40
N ARG A 317 14.70 3.63 -30.66
CA ARG A 317 13.60 2.72 -31.02
C ARG A 317 13.83 1.33 -30.45
N ASP A 318 15.05 0.80 -30.60
CA ASP A 318 15.36 -0.55 -30.16
C ASP A 318 15.40 -0.64 -28.62
N ALA A 319 15.91 0.40 -27.94
CA ALA A 319 15.82 0.53 -26.48
C ALA A 319 14.36 0.60 -25.98
N ALA A 320 13.51 1.38 -26.67
CA ALA A 320 12.09 1.48 -26.35
C ALA A 320 11.37 0.13 -26.55
N LEU A 321 11.68 -0.60 -27.61
CA LEU A 321 11.12 -1.94 -27.86
C LEU A 321 11.57 -2.94 -26.80
N GLN A 322 12.83 -2.90 -26.36
CA GLN A 322 13.30 -3.75 -25.27
C GLN A 322 12.63 -3.41 -23.94
N ALA A 323 12.47 -2.12 -23.63
CA ALA A 323 11.76 -1.67 -22.42
C ALA A 323 10.30 -2.15 -22.43
N ALA A 324 9.59 -1.97 -23.56
CA ALA A 324 8.22 -2.44 -23.71
C ALA A 324 8.09 -3.96 -23.54
N LYS A 325 9.03 -4.74 -24.08
CA LYS A 325 9.06 -6.21 -23.89
C LYS A 325 9.21 -6.60 -22.42
N ARG A 326 10.12 -5.95 -21.69
CA ARG A 326 10.32 -6.20 -20.26
C ARG A 326 9.08 -5.85 -19.45
N GLU A 327 8.43 -4.73 -19.76
CA GLU A 327 7.20 -4.30 -19.09
C GLU A 327 6.04 -5.28 -19.35
N ILE A 328 5.87 -5.74 -20.60
CA ILE A 328 4.86 -6.75 -20.93
C ILE A 328 5.13 -8.07 -20.19
N GLN A 329 6.39 -8.50 -20.12
CA GLN A 329 6.75 -9.72 -19.40
C GLN A 329 6.46 -9.60 -17.90
N ALA A 330 6.87 -8.50 -17.27
CA ALA A 330 6.59 -8.24 -15.86
C ALA A 330 5.07 -8.18 -15.58
N ALA A 331 4.30 -7.58 -16.48
CA ALA A 331 2.84 -7.53 -16.38
C ALA A 331 2.21 -8.93 -16.50
N GLN A 332 2.73 -9.79 -17.39
CA GLN A 332 2.27 -11.17 -17.53
C GLN A 332 2.59 -12.02 -16.30
N GLU A 333 3.79 -11.90 -15.73
CA GLU A 333 4.18 -12.58 -14.50
C GLU A 333 3.30 -12.14 -13.32
N HIS A 334 3.06 -10.84 -13.19
CA HIS A 334 2.16 -10.31 -12.17
C HIS A 334 0.71 -10.80 -12.35
N ALA A 335 0.21 -10.86 -13.59
CA ALA A 335 -1.11 -11.40 -13.89
C ALA A 335 -1.23 -12.89 -13.52
N ARG A 336 -0.20 -13.69 -13.79
CA ARG A 336 -0.14 -15.12 -13.39
C ARG A 336 -0.12 -15.27 -11.87
N ALA A 337 0.68 -14.48 -11.17
CA ALA A 337 0.73 -14.50 -9.71
C ALA A 337 -0.62 -14.15 -9.07
N ILE A 338 -1.32 -13.15 -9.62
CA ILE A 338 -2.69 -12.82 -9.18
C ILE A 338 -3.65 -13.98 -9.47
N ALA A 339 -3.58 -14.61 -10.64
CA ALA A 339 -4.45 -15.73 -10.99
C ALA A 339 -4.24 -16.92 -10.04
N GLN A 340 -2.99 -17.27 -9.73
CA GLN A 340 -2.65 -18.29 -8.75
C GLN A 340 -3.19 -17.95 -7.36
N LYS A 341 -2.94 -16.73 -6.87
CA LYS A 341 -3.46 -16.27 -5.58
C LYS A 341 -4.99 -16.31 -5.51
N ASN A 342 -5.67 -15.97 -6.59
CA ASN A 342 -7.12 -16.06 -6.67
C ASN A 342 -7.60 -17.52 -6.62
N GLN A 343 -6.89 -18.44 -7.27
CA GLN A 343 -7.19 -19.87 -7.21
C GLN A 343 -6.98 -20.44 -5.80
N ASP A 344 -5.92 -20.02 -5.10
CA ASP A 344 -5.67 -20.40 -3.71
C ASP A 344 -6.78 -19.90 -2.77
N LEU A 345 -7.21 -18.64 -2.96
CA LEU A 345 -8.31 -18.06 -2.19
C LEU A 345 -9.63 -18.80 -2.44
N LEU A 346 -9.93 -19.18 -3.69
CA LEU A 346 -11.11 -19.99 -4.00
C LEU A 346 -11.05 -21.37 -3.32
N THR A 347 -9.88 -22.00 -3.31
CA THR A 347 -9.67 -23.30 -2.65
C THR A 347 -9.85 -23.17 -1.13
N GLN A 348 -9.33 -22.11 -0.51
CA GLN A 348 -9.52 -21.82 0.91
C GLN A 348 -10.99 -21.56 1.27
N LEU A 349 -11.71 -20.83 0.42
CA LEU A 349 -13.13 -20.58 0.61
C LEU A 349 -13.94 -21.89 0.54
N ALA A 350 -13.67 -22.74 -0.45
CA ALA A 350 -14.33 -24.05 -0.55
C ALA A 350 -14.07 -24.92 0.69
N ALA A 351 -12.82 -24.97 1.18
CA ALA A 351 -12.49 -25.70 2.40
C ALA A 351 -13.22 -25.17 3.65
N LYS A 352 -13.39 -23.83 3.74
CA LYS A 352 -14.13 -23.20 4.85
C LYS A 352 -15.63 -23.46 4.77
N GLU A 353 -16.20 -23.48 3.57
CA GLU A 353 -17.61 -23.85 3.36
C GLU A 353 -17.87 -25.30 3.78
N ASP A 354 -16.95 -26.22 3.46
CA ASP A 354 -17.05 -27.61 3.90
C ASP A 354 -16.90 -27.75 5.42
N GLU A 355 -16.00 -27.00 6.06
CA GLU A 355 -15.87 -26.97 7.52
C GLU A 355 -17.17 -26.50 8.20
N VAL A 356 -17.79 -25.43 7.70
CA VAL A 356 -19.08 -24.93 8.21
C VAL A 356 -20.18 -25.97 8.00
N ARG A 357 -20.20 -26.66 6.86
CA ARG A 357 -21.16 -27.71 6.56
C ARG A 357 -21.03 -28.88 7.55
N TRP A 358 -19.80 -29.34 7.80
CA TRP A 358 -19.54 -30.41 8.76
C TRP A 358 -19.92 -30.03 10.19
N ARG A 359 -19.59 -28.80 10.63
CA ARG A 359 -20.03 -28.30 11.94
C ARG A 359 -21.55 -28.26 12.06
N SER A 360 -22.24 -27.80 11.03
CA SER A 360 -23.71 -27.72 11.02
C SER A 360 -24.37 -29.11 11.08
N LEU A 361 -23.78 -30.11 10.41
CA LEU A 361 -24.24 -31.50 10.49
C LEU A 361 -24.02 -32.08 11.90
N SER A 362 -22.83 -31.88 12.48
CA SER A 362 -22.50 -32.35 13.82
C SER A 362 -23.39 -31.70 14.90
N GLU A 363 -23.66 -30.40 14.79
CA GLU A 363 -24.56 -29.69 15.69
C GLU A 363 -26.00 -30.24 15.59
N ARG A 364 -26.48 -30.53 14.37
CA ARG A 364 -27.81 -31.13 14.16
C ARG A 364 -27.91 -32.52 14.82
N GLU A 365 -26.88 -33.35 14.69
CA GLU A 365 -26.83 -34.66 15.33
C GLU A 365 -26.86 -34.55 16.86
N SER A 366 -26.10 -33.61 17.42
CA SER A 366 -26.09 -33.32 18.87
C SER A 366 -27.48 -32.88 19.37
N LEU A 367 -28.12 -31.96 18.64
CA LEU A 367 -29.48 -31.49 18.97
C LEU A 367 -30.50 -32.62 18.91
N GLN A 368 -30.41 -33.50 17.91
CA GLN A 368 -31.30 -34.67 17.79
C GLN A 368 -31.11 -35.66 18.95
N ALA A 369 -29.86 -35.89 19.38
CA ALA A 369 -29.56 -36.73 20.54
C ALA A 369 -30.14 -36.12 21.83
N LEU A 370 -29.98 -34.81 22.04
CA LEU A 370 -30.55 -34.09 23.18
C LEU A 370 -32.08 -34.15 23.18
N GLN A 371 -32.71 -33.96 22.02
CA GLN A 371 -34.16 -34.05 21.88
C GLN A 371 -34.67 -35.45 22.26
N THR A 372 -33.98 -36.51 21.81
CA THR A 372 -34.32 -37.89 22.16
C THR A 372 -34.22 -38.12 23.67
N ARG A 373 -33.16 -37.59 24.30
CA ARG A 373 -32.97 -37.70 25.75
C ARG A 373 -34.04 -36.93 26.54
N ASN A 374 -34.42 -35.74 26.09
CA ASN A 374 -35.52 -34.99 26.70
C ASN A 374 -36.84 -35.76 26.63
N GLN A 375 -37.16 -36.37 25.48
CA GLN A 375 -38.36 -37.22 25.36
C GLN A 375 -38.33 -38.41 26.32
N GLN A 376 -37.18 -39.06 26.49
CA GLN A 376 -37.02 -40.16 27.47
C GLN A 376 -37.21 -39.68 28.91
N LEU A 377 -36.72 -38.50 29.25
CA LEU A 377 -36.90 -37.91 30.57
C LEU A 377 -38.36 -37.53 30.83
N GLU A 378 -39.04 -36.93 29.85
CA GLU A 378 -40.48 -36.63 29.93
C GLU A 378 -41.31 -37.90 30.14
N GLN A 379 -41.02 -38.98 29.41
CA GLN A 379 -41.68 -40.28 29.62
C GLN A 379 -41.46 -40.81 31.04
N ARG A 380 -40.23 -40.75 31.54
CA ARG A 380 -39.90 -41.22 32.89
C ARG A 380 -40.55 -40.37 33.98
N VAL A 381 -40.66 -39.05 33.78
CA VAL A 381 -41.38 -38.16 34.70
C VAL A 381 -42.86 -38.53 34.72
N ALA A 382 -43.49 -38.70 33.55
CA ALA A 382 -44.89 -39.10 33.46
C ALA A 382 -45.16 -40.47 34.11
N GLU A 383 -44.24 -41.43 33.96
CA GLU A 383 -44.32 -42.73 34.64
C GLU A 383 -44.22 -42.59 36.17
N LEU A 384 -43.30 -41.75 36.66
CA LEU A 384 -43.14 -41.49 38.10
C LEU A 384 -44.35 -40.76 38.68
N GLU A 385 -44.90 -39.76 37.98
CA GLU A 385 -46.11 -39.04 38.38
C GLU A 385 -47.29 -40.01 38.49
N LYS A 386 -47.47 -40.90 37.51
CA LYS A 386 -48.51 -41.93 37.56
C LYS A 386 -48.31 -42.94 38.70
N ALA A 387 -47.06 -43.33 38.98
CA ALA A 387 -46.74 -44.21 40.11
C ALA A 387 -47.03 -43.53 41.46
N LEU A 388 -46.75 -42.23 41.56
CA LEU A 388 -47.08 -41.40 42.73
C LEU A 388 -48.60 -41.30 42.92
N GLU A 389 -49.38 -41.02 41.88
CA GLU A 389 -50.84 -41.00 41.94
C GLU A 389 -51.42 -42.36 42.36
N TYR A 390 -50.88 -43.45 41.82
CA TYR A 390 -51.30 -44.81 42.21
C TYR A 390 -50.96 -45.14 43.67
N SER A 391 -49.83 -44.64 44.18
CA SER A 391 -49.45 -44.84 45.59
C SER A 391 -50.28 -43.99 46.57
N ASN A 392 -50.60 -42.74 46.19
CA ASN A 392 -51.42 -41.83 46.98
C ASN A 392 -52.90 -42.25 47.04
N SER A 393 -53.44 -42.82 45.96
CA SER A 393 -54.81 -43.35 45.90
C SER A 393 -55.02 -44.65 46.70
N ARG A 394 -53.93 -45.25 47.22
CA ARG A 394 -53.95 -46.51 47.98
C ARG A 394 -53.58 -46.29 49.44
N THR A 395 -54.25 -45.33 50.07
CA THR A 395 -53.96 -44.80 51.41
C THR A 395 -54.36 -45.71 52.59
N ASP A 396 -54.63 -47.01 52.40
CA ASP A 396 -55.09 -47.90 53.49
C ASP A 396 -54.33 -49.24 53.65
N ASN A 397 -53.17 -49.46 53.02
CA ASN A 397 -52.50 -50.77 53.17
C ASN A 397 -50.97 -50.77 53.10
N TRP A 398 -50.34 -49.80 53.76
CA TRP A 398 -48.88 -49.64 53.76
C TRP A 398 -48.11 -50.57 54.71
N GLY A 399 -48.78 -51.36 55.56
CA GLY A 399 -48.11 -52.06 56.66
C GLY A 399 -47.30 -53.31 56.29
N ASN A 400 -47.78 -54.19 55.39
CA ASN A 400 -47.19 -55.54 55.29
C ASN A 400 -47.11 -56.19 53.89
N THR A 401 -47.74 -55.63 52.86
CA THR A 401 -47.74 -56.23 51.50
C THR A 401 -46.73 -55.57 50.57
N LEU A 402 -46.37 -54.31 50.83
CA LEU A 402 -45.51 -53.50 49.96
C LEU A 402 -44.09 -54.08 49.86
N ASN A 403 -43.51 -54.56 50.96
CA ASN A 403 -42.12 -54.97 50.94
C ASN A 403 -41.88 -56.23 50.09
N LYS A 404 -42.74 -57.27 50.18
CA LYS A 404 -42.53 -58.53 49.43
C LYS A 404 -42.94 -58.46 47.97
N GLN A 405 -43.99 -57.72 47.63
CA GLN A 405 -44.40 -57.54 46.22
C GLN A 405 -43.54 -56.50 45.50
N ALA A 406 -43.13 -55.40 46.17
CA ALA A 406 -42.23 -54.43 45.57
C ALA A 406 -40.85 -55.05 45.30
N THR A 407 -40.29 -55.85 46.21
CA THR A 407 -39.01 -56.54 45.92
C THR A 407 -39.12 -57.50 44.73
N ARG A 408 -40.26 -58.20 44.55
CA ARG A 408 -40.46 -59.07 43.38
C ARG A 408 -40.60 -58.31 42.08
N VAL A 409 -41.38 -57.22 42.06
CA VAL A 409 -41.59 -56.41 40.85
C VAL A 409 -40.31 -55.67 40.49
N VAL A 410 -39.62 -55.07 41.47
CA VAL A 410 -38.33 -54.39 41.27
C VAL A 410 -37.27 -55.38 40.77
N ASN A 411 -37.14 -56.58 41.35
CA ASN A 411 -36.19 -57.57 40.85
C ASN A 411 -36.53 -58.01 39.42
N LYS A 412 -37.81 -58.17 39.09
CA LYS A 412 -38.23 -58.55 37.73
C LYS A 412 -37.99 -57.44 36.70
N GLU A 413 -38.18 -56.19 37.07
CA GLU A 413 -37.88 -55.05 36.18
C GLU A 413 -36.38 -54.81 36.05
N ILE A 414 -35.61 -54.99 37.12
CA ILE A 414 -34.15 -54.96 37.09
C ILE A 414 -33.62 -56.08 36.20
N GLU A 415 -34.11 -57.32 36.33
CA GLU A 415 -33.72 -58.43 35.45
C GLU A 415 -34.07 -58.12 33.98
N LYS A 416 -35.28 -57.60 33.72
CA LYS A 416 -35.72 -57.23 32.36
C LYS A 416 -34.89 -56.09 31.76
N ALA A 417 -34.35 -55.19 32.58
CA ALA A 417 -33.50 -54.08 32.15
C ALA A 417 -32.03 -54.50 32.00
N ILE A 418 -31.53 -55.39 32.86
CA ILE A 418 -30.15 -55.88 32.83
C ILE A 418 -29.90 -56.71 31.57
N GLU A 419 -30.83 -57.57 31.17
CA GLU A 419 -30.60 -58.47 30.05
C GLU A 419 -30.29 -57.78 28.69
N PRO A 420 -31.03 -56.74 28.25
CA PRO A 420 -30.65 -56.00 27.04
C PRO A 420 -29.35 -55.20 27.22
N LEU A 421 -29.08 -54.68 28.43
CA LEU A 421 -27.82 -53.98 28.73
C LEU A 421 -26.62 -54.94 28.64
N THR A 422 -26.73 -56.15 29.16
CA THR A 422 -25.69 -57.19 29.04
C THR A 422 -25.46 -57.57 27.58
N ARG A 423 -26.52 -57.74 26.79
CA ARG A 423 -26.40 -58.01 25.34
C ARG A 423 -25.71 -56.86 24.60
N GLU A 424 -25.97 -55.62 24.97
CA GLU A 424 -25.33 -54.46 24.35
C GLU A 424 -23.85 -54.34 24.76
N VAL A 425 -23.52 -54.65 26.02
CA VAL A 425 -22.12 -54.74 26.48
C VAL A 425 -21.37 -55.84 25.72
N ASP A 426 -21.97 -57.01 25.55
CA ASP A 426 -21.38 -58.11 24.77
C ASP A 426 -21.19 -57.72 23.29
N ARG A 427 -22.15 -57.01 22.72
CA ARG A 427 -22.06 -56.48 21.35
C ARG A 427 -20.92 -55.47 21.22
N LEU A 428 -20.80 -54.53 22.16
CA LEU A 428 -19.74 -53.51 22.16
C LEU A 428 -18.36 -54.13 22.37
N ASN A 429 -18.23 -55.13 23.25
CA ASN A 429 -17.00 -55.89 23.43
C ASN A 429 -16.58 -56.61 22.14
N ASN A 430 -17.53 -57.19 21.41
CA ASN A 430 -17.26 -57.81 20.11
C ASN A 430 -16.81 -56.78 19.05
N VAL A 431 -17.43 -55.60 19.00
CA VAL A 431 -17.03 -54.52 18.09
C VAL A 431 -15.63 -54.00 18.42
N LEU A 432 -15.32 -53.80 19.71
CA LEU A 432 -13.98 -53.42 20.15
C LEU A 432 -12.94 -54.46 19.77
N SER A 433 -13.22 -55.74 20.00
CA SER A 433 -12.32 -56.83 19.60
C SER A 433 -12.07 -56.86 18.10
N GLN A 434 -13.11 -56.63 17.28
CA GLN A 434 -12.96 -56.53 15.82
C GLN A 434 -12.11 -55.32 15.41
N LYS A 435 -12.34 -54.15 16.03
CA LYS A 435 -11.59 -52.93 15.72
C LYS A 435 -10.13 -53.04 16.12
N GLU A 436 -9.83 -53.72 17.22
CA GLU A 436 -8.46 -53.98 17.66
C GLU A 436 -7.73 -54.93 16.69
N GLN A 437 -8.41 -55.97 16.19
CA GLN A 437 -7.86 -56.82 15.12
C GLN A 437 -7.62 -56.06 13.81
N GLU A 438 -8.51 -55.13 13.46
CA GLU A 438 -8.35 -54.27 12.27
C GLU A 438 -7.16 -53.31 12.41
N LEU A 439 -6.99 -52.70 13.59
CA LEU A 439 -5.82 -51.86 13.90
C LEU A 439 -4.51 -52.64 13.80
N VAL A 440 -4.44 -53.84 14.36
CA VAL A 440 -3.23 -54.69 14.25
C VAL A 440 -2.93 -55.04 12.80
N ARG A 441 -3.96 -55.34 11.99
CA ARG A 441 -3.78 -55.57 10.54
C ARG A 441 -3.23 -54.34 9.83
N LEU A 442 -3.85 -53.17 10.04
CA LEU A 442 -3.40 -51.92 9.42
C LEU A 442 -1.97 -51.56 9.83
N GLN A 443 -1.61 -51.80 11.09
CA GLN A 443 -0.25 -51.57 11.58
C GLN A 443 0.76 -52.52 10.91
N MET A 444 0.40 -53.80 10.68
CA MET A 444 1.25 -54.73 9.93
C MET A 444 1.41 -54.34 8.45
N THR A 445 0.35 -53.87 7.80
CA THR A 445 0.42 -53.42 6.39
C THR A 445 1.29 -52.16 6.26
N ASN A 446 1.07 -51.18 7.14
CA ASN A 446 1.82 -49.92 7.14
C ASN A 446 3.31 -50.13 7.42
N ASN A 447 3.66 -51.05 8.34
CA ASN A 447 5.06 -51.38 8.61
C ASN A 447 5.73 -52.04 7.40
N ARG A 448 5.03 -52.91 6.66
CA ARG A 448 5.57 -53.53 5.44
C ARG A 448 5.80 -52.52 4.32
N GLU A 449 4.86 -51.59 4.11
CA GLU A 449 5.00 -50.53 3.11
C GLU A 449 6.13 -49.56 3.49
N SER A 450 6.23 -49.21 4.77
CA SER A 450 7.31 -48.37 5.30
C SER A 450 8.68 -49.03 5.13
N ASP A 451 8.79 -50.33 5.39
CA ASP A 451 10.05 -51.07 5.24
C ASP A 451 10.45 -51.20 3.75
N ALA A 452 9.48 -51.36 2.85
CA ALA A 452 9.72 -51.39 1.41
C ALA A 452 10.25 -50.05 0.87
N VAL A 453 9.63 -48.93 1.27
CA VAL A 453 10.07 -47.58 0.89
C VAL A 453 11.49 -47.31 1.41
N VAL A 454 11.79 -47.73 2.64
CA VAL A 454 13.11 -47.52 3.25
C VAL A 454 14.18 -48.40 2.61
N ALA A 455 13.83 -49.63 2.19
CA ALA A 455 14.74 -50.49 1.45
C ALA A 455 15.09 -49.89 0.07
N GLU A 456 14.09 -49.41 -0.68
CA GLU A 456 14.30 -48.75 -1.98
C GLU A 456 15.12 -47.46 -1.81
N PHE A 457 14.79 -46.64 -0.81
CA PHE A 457 15.55 -45.42 -0.52
C PHE A 457 16.99 -45.72 -0.09
N GLY A 458 17.19 -46.78 0.70
CA GLY A 458 18.50 -47.26 1.12
C GLY A 458 19.34 -47.78 -0.05
N GLU A 459 18.72 -48.50 -1.00
CA GLU A 459 19.38 -48.97 -2.23
C GLU A 459 19.79 -47.80 -3.13
N ILE A 460 18.92 -46.79 -3.28
CA ILE A 460 19.25 -45.54 -3.98
C ILE A 460 20.41 -44.83 -3.27
N GLY A 461 20.32 -44.63 -1.96
CA GLY A 461 21.37 -43.97 -1.18
C GLY A 461 22.72 -44.69 -1.28
N GLU A 462 22.72 -46.02 -1.20
CA GLU A 462 23.93 -46.85 -1.37
C GLU A 462 24.49 -46.72 -2.79
N ARG A 463 23.64 -46.75 -3.82
CA ARG A 463 24.03 -46.60 -5.23
C ARG A 463 24.62 -45.22 -5.55
N PHE A 464 24.10 -44.16 -4.93
CA PHE A 464 24.59 -42.78 -5.10
C PHE A 464 25.70 -42.40 -4.11
N GLY A 465 26.16 -43.34 -3.27
CA GLY A 465 27.26 -43.12 -2.34
C GLY A 465 26.93 -42.19 -1.16
N TRP A 466 25.66 -42.10 -0.76
CA TRP A 466 25.25 -41.33 0.41
C TRP A 466 25.79 -41.99 1.68
N SER A 467 26.70 -41.31 2.37
CA SER A 467 27.35 -41.83 3.56
C SER A 467 26.34 -42.23 4.64
N GLY A 468 26.46 -43.47 5.12
CA GLY A 468 25.61 -44.02 6.18
C GLY A 468 24.39 -44.79 5.67
N TRP A 469 24.01 -44.67 4.39
CA TRP A 469 22.91 -45.47 3.82
C TRP A 469 23.36 -46.86 3.40
N SER A 470 22.46 -47.83 3.56
CA SER A 470 22.55 -49.20 3.05
C SER A 470 21.13 -49.69 2.70
N HIS A 471 21.01 -50.77 1.93
CA HIS A 471 19.73 -51.45 1.69
C HIS A 471 18.98 -51.87 2.97
N ARG A 472 19.63 -51.86 4.14
CA ARG A 472 19.03 -52.22 5.45
C ARG A 472 18.60 -51.02 6.28
N GLY A 473 18.92 -49.79 5.88
CA GLY A 473 18.64 -48.58 6.65
C GLY A 473 19.82 -47.61 6.71
N TYR A 474 19.72 -46.65 7.63
CA TYR A 474 20.64 -45.52 7.75
C TYR A 474 21.45 -45.58 9.05
N ARG A 475 22.76 -45.43 8.96
CA ARG A 475 23.67 -45.23 10.10
C ARG A 475 23.89 -43.74 10.29
N ALA A 476 23.36 -43.22 11.40
CA ALA A 476 23.50 -41.84 11.80
C ALA A 476 24.97 -41.45 12.06
N ALA A 477 25.26 -40.16 12.03
CA ALA A 477 26.56 -39.59 12.39
C ALA A 477 26.98 -39.94 13.83
N SER A 478 26.01 -40.18 14.72
CA SER A 478 26.23 -40.69 16.08
C SER A 478 26.68 -42.16 16.13
N GLY A 479 26.66 -42.87 15.00
CA GLY A 479 26.96 -44.30 14.88
C GLY A 479 25.74 -45.22 15.06
N MET A 480 24.60 -44.68 15.47
CA MET A 480 23.35 -45.42 15.68
C MET A 480 22.76 -45.88 14.34
N PHE A 481 22.38 -47.16 14.26
CA PHE A 481 21.74 -47.73 13.09
C PHE A 481 20.21 -47.64 13.21
N CYS A 482 19.59 -46.94 12.27
CA CYS A 482 18.16 -46.71 12.22
C CYS A 482 17.53 -47.48 11.05
N THR A 483 16.38 -48.10 11.31
CA THR A 483 15.58 -48.84 10.32
C THR A 483 14.18 -48.25 10.20
N GLY A 484 13.43 -48.65 9.17
CA GLY A 484 12.09 -48.13 8.89
C GLY A 484 12.09 -46.61 8.69
N VAL A 485 10.94 -45.96 8.89
CA VAL A 485 10.77 -44.50 8.68
C VAL A 485 11.75 -43.67 9.52
N ASN A 486 12.18 -44.19 10.67
CA ASN A 486 13.15 -43.54 11.54
C ASN A 486 14.53 -43.39 10.86
N ALA A 487 14.89 -44.26 9.91
CA ALA A 487 16.10 -44.12 9.11
C ALA A 487 16.09 -42.82 8.29
N ILE A 488 14.97 -42.52 7.63
CA ILE A 488 14.80 -41.32 6.81
C ILE A 488 14.76 -40.08 7.70
N ALA A 489 14.03 -40.13 8.82
CA ALA A 489 13.94 -39.01 9.76
C ALA A 489 15.32 -38.64 10.35
N GLN A 490 16.12 -39.65 10.72
CA GLN A 490 17.45 -39.43 11.26
C GLN A 490 18.41 -38.91 10.18
N PHE A 491 18.33 -39.41 8.94
CA PHE A 491 19.08 -38.86 7.82
C PHE A 491 18.78 -37.38 7.57
N ILE A 492 17.51 -36.98 7.56
CA ILE A 492 17.12 -35.57 7.41
C ILE A 492 17.69 -34.72 8.56
N THR A 493 17.71 -35.27 9.77
CA THR A 493 18.26 -34.59 10.95
C THR A 493 19.77 -34.37 10.82
N ASP A 494 20.51 -35.41 10.43
CA ASP A 494 21.96 -35.33 10.21
C ASP A 494 22.32 -34.42 9.03
N LEU A 495 21.50 -34.43 7.97
CA LEU A 495 21.63 -33.52 6.83
C LEU A 495 21.45 -32.05 7.25
N LYS A 496 20.43 -31.76 8.07
CA LYS A 496 20.21 -30.41 8.62
C LYS A 496 21.35 -29.96 9.53
N ALA A 497 21.90 -30.87 10.34
CA ALA A 497 23.03 -30.56 11.21
C ALA A 497 24.33 -30.30 10.43
N SER A 498 24.52 -30.97 9.29
CA SER A 498 25.70 -30.82 8.43
C SER A 498 25.68 -29.54 7.58
N TYR A 499 24.51 -28.97 7.31
CA TYR A 499 24.34 -27.76 6.50
C TYR A 499 23.47 -26.69 7.20
N PRO A 500 23.95 -26.09 8.30
CA PRO A 500 23.17 -25.11 9.08
C PRO A 500 22.90 -23.80 8.32
N SER A 501 23.61 -23.51 7.23
CA SER A 501 23.53 -22.26 6.46
C SER A 501 22.45 -22.23 5.37
N HIS A 502 21.71 -23.31 5.11
CA HIS A 502 20.68 -23.38 4.05
C HIS A 502 19.24 -23.15 4.53
N GLN A 503 19.02 -22.60 5.72
CA GLN A 503 17.65 -22.35 6.24
C GLN A 503 16.85 -21.25 5.49
N GLN A 504 17.35 -20.64 4.41
CA GLN A 504 16.63 -19.58 3.69
C GLN A 504 16.71 -19.61 2.15
N GLN A 505 16.98 -20.76 1.53
CA GLN A 505 16.64 -20.92 0.12
C GLN A 505 15.57 -21.98 -0.01
N GLU A 506 14.33 -21.52 -0.17
CA GLU A 506 13.25 -22.31 -0.75
C GLU A 506 13.79 -22.95 -2.02
N ILE A 507 13.99 -24.27 -1.98
CA ILE A 507 14.12 -25.07 -3.20
C ILE A 507 12.72 -25.02 -3.82
N ALA A 508 12.54 -24.15 -4.80
CA ALA A 508 11.36 -24.15 -5.64
C ALA A 508 11.30 -25.51 -6.36
N PHE A 509 10.31 -26.32 -5.97
CA PHE A 509 9.86 -27.47 -6.75
C PHE A 509 8.82 -27.03 -7.78
#